data_AF-A0A937ZYB0-F1
#
_entry.id   AF-A0A937ZYB0-F1
#
_cell.length_a   1.000
_cell.length_b   1.000
_cell.length_c   1.000
_cell.angle_alpha   90.00
_cell.angle_beta   90.00
_cell.angle_gamma   90.00
#
_symmetry.space_group_name_H-M   'P 1'
#
loop_
_entity.id
_entity.type
_entity.pdbx_description
1 polymer ?
#
loop_
_entity_poly.entity_id
_entity_poly.type
_entity_poly.pdbx_seq_one_letter_code
_entity_poly.pdbx_strand_id
1 'polypeptide(L)'
;MHPAMAARKAPARLKLDPDDRPPWYFKSGGAAPEKPSGPPRRRRRWPRRLGYAGAILAVWGAIAFTIGIAYYAHDLPDVGKLGRIDRRPNVTLAAADGSTLANFGDLYGEWLTLDAVPPALIQAVLATEDRRFYSHPGIDVLGLTRAVIANLRAGRAVQ
;
A
#
# COMPACT_ATOMS: atom_id res chain seq x y z
N MET A 1 22.95 62.22 -42.72
CA MET A 1 24.37 61.77 -42.80
C MET A 1 25.02 62.06 -41.46
N HIS A 2 25.27 61.03 -40.65
CA HIS A 2 25.95 61.12 -39.35
C HIS A 2 27.47 61.08 -39.54
N PRO A 3 28.27 61.94 -38.89
CA PRO A 3 29.68 61.65 -38.66
C PRO A 3 29.85 60.80 -37.39
N ALA A 4 30.62 59.73 -37.53
CA ALA A 4 30.94 58.76 -36.51
C ALA A 4 31.83 59.37 -35.40
N MET A 5 31.38 59.26 -34.14
CA MET A 5 32.21 59.52 -32.97
C MET A 5 33.15 58.33 -32.74
N ALA A 6 34.44 58.53 -32.98
CA ALA A 6 35.48 57.56 -32.68
C ALA A 6 35.56 57.30 -31.16
N ALA A 7 35.45 56.04 -30.75
CA ALA A 7 35.56 55.62 -29.36
C ALA A 7 36.97 55.91 -28.82
N ARG A 8 37.09 56.86 -27.87
CA ARG A 8 38.32 57.06 -27.11
C ARG A 8 38.51 55.91 -26.12
N LYS A 9 39.66 55.23 -26.21
CA LYS A 9 40.10 54.19 -25.28
C LYS A 9 40.21 54.77 -23.86
N ALA A 10 39.58 54.16 -22.87
CA ALA A 10 39.66 54.58 -21.48
C ALA A 10 41.12 54.54 -20.98
N PRO A 11 41.60 55.53 -20.22
CA PRO A 11 42.97 55.52 -19.71
C PRO A 11 43.15 54.41 -18.66
N ALA A 12 44.35 53.85 -18.61
CA ALA A 12 44.75 52.88 -17.60
C ALA A 12 44.53 53.44 -16.19
N ARG A 13 43.97 52.64 -15.27
CA ARG A 13 43.75 53.04 -13.87
C ARG A 13 45.06 53.50 -13.24
N LEU A 14 45.20 54.80 -13.04
CA LEU A 14 46.30 55.41 -12.29
C LEU A 14 46.18 54.94 -10.83
N LYS A 15 47.15 54.14 -10.37
CA LYS A 15 47.25 53.75 -8.97
C LYS A 15 47.93 54.89 -8.23
N LEU A 16 47.16 55.65 -7.44
CA LEU A 16 47.70 56.70 -6.58
C LEU A 16 48.43 56.08 -5.38
N ASP A 17 49.62 56.60 -5.10
CA ASP A 17 50.40 56.28 -3.91
C ASP A 17 49.59 56.66 -2.64
N PRO A 18 49.59 55.85 -1.58
CA PRO A 18 48.92 56.15 -0.32
C PRO A 18 49.00 57.58 0.21
N ASP A 19 50.15 58.24 0.07
CA ASP A 19 50.41 59.56 0.66
C ASP A 19 49.98 60.73 -0.24
N ASP A 20 49.74 60.50 -1.54
CA ASP A 20 49.32 61.52 -2.50
C ASP A 20 47.78 61.64 -2.64
N ARG A 21 47.04 61.08 -1.68
CA ARG A 21 45.57 61.05 -1.75
C ARG A 21 44.98 62.40 -1.32
N PRO A 22 44.13 63.03 -2.15
CA PRO A 22 43.52 64.30 -1.77
C PRO A 22 42.57 64.09 -0.57
N PRO A 23 42.33 65.14 0.24
CA PRO A 23 41.60 65.03 1.51
C PRO A 23 40.13 64.58 1.37
N TRP A 24 39.59 64.55 0.15
CA TRP A 24 38.26 64.05 -0.18
C TRP A 24 38.25 62.59 -0.71
N TYR A 25 39.42 61.94 -0.81
CA TYR A 25 39.54 60.55 -1.25
C TYR A 25 39.19 59.58 -0.12
N PHE A 26 37.90 59.29 0.02
CA PHE A 26 37.43 58.23 0.91
C PHE A 26 37.59 56.88 0.22
N LYS A 27 38.41 55.99 0.79
CA LYS A 27 38.57 54.62 0.32
C LYS A 27 37.19 53.95 0.40
N SER A 28 36.54 53.71 -0.74
CA SER A 28 35.35 52.86 -0.83
C SER A 28 35.77 51.39 -0.66
N GLY A 29 36.29 51.08 0.51
CA GLY A 29 36.66 49.76 0.98
C GLY A 29 35.85 49.41 2.22
N GLY A 30 34.58 49.83 2.25
CA GLY A 30 33.62 49.31 3.21
C GLY A 30 33.49 47.83 2.94
N ALA A 31 33.87 47.01 3.93
CA ALA A 31 33.50 45.60 3.95
C ALA A 31 31.99 45.53 3.63
N ALA A 32 31.64 44.73 2.62
CA ALA A 32 30.24 44.47 2.31
C ALA A 32 29.51 44.12 3.62
N PRO A 33 28.32 44.69 3.90
CA PRO A 33 27.64 44.42 5.16
C PRO A 33 27.50 42.90 5.30
N GLU A 34 28.11 42.37 6.35
CA GLU A 34 28.02 40.95 6.65
C GLU A 34 26.54 40.67 6.88
N LYS A 35 25.91 39.95 5.94
CA LYS A 35 24.50 39.57 6.07
C LYS A 35 24.35 38.89 7.42
N PRO A 36 23.43 39.32 8.29
CA PRO A 36 23.23 38.64 9.57
C PRO A 36 22.96 37.17 9.25
N SER A 37 23.84 36.30 9.74
CA SER A 37 23.67 34.85 9.66
C SER A 37 22.44 34.52 10.49
N GLY A 38 21.28 34.47 9.82
CA GLY A 38 20.03 34.09 10.46
C GLY A 38 20.21 32.75 11.18
N PRO A 39 19.54 32.53 12.31
CA PRO A 39 19.72 31.31 13.10
C PRO A 39 19.55 30.10 12.18
N PRO A 40 20.39 29.05 12.32
CA PRO A 40 20.32 27.90 11.43
C PRO A 40 18.88 27.39 11.46
N ARG A 41 18.19 27.45 10.32
CA ARG A 41 16.84 26.90 10.16
C ARG A 41 16.94 25.45 10.61
N ARG A 42 16.47 25.17 11.83
CA ARG A 42 16.56 23.86 12.46
C ARG A 42 15.67 22.94 11.64
N ARG A 43 16.23 22.34 10.58
CA ARG A 43 15.53 21.50 9.63
C ARG A 43 14.91 20.37 10.45
N ARG A 44 13.61 20.50 10.74
CA ARG A 44 12.89 19.67 11.68
C ARG A 44 13.10 18.23 11.23
N ARG A 45 13.97 17.47 11.93
CA ARG A 45 14.37 16.10 11.54
C ARG A 45 13.27 15.06 11.86
N TRP A 46 12.16 15.53 12.42
CA TRP A 46 11.02 14.73 12.86
C TRP A 46 10.25 13.99 11.75
N PRO A 47 10.02 14.52 10.52
CA PRO A 47 9.34 13.76 9.48
C PRO A 47 10.18 12.59 8.99
N ARG A 48 11.52 12.69 9.01
CA ARG A 48 12.41 11.57 8.70
C ARG A 48 12.38 10.50 9.80
N ARG A 49 12.35 10.90 11.07
CA ARG A 49 12.25 9.97 12.21
C ARG A 49 10.90 9.25 12.26
N LEU A 50 9.81 9.96 11.97
CA LEU A 50 8.47 9.38 11.84
C LEU A 50 8.39 8.40 10.66
N GLY A 51 9.01 8.74 9.52
CA GLY A 51 9.12 7.81 8.38
C GLY A 51 9.89 6.54 8.72
N TYR A 52 11.03 6.65 9.41
CA TYR A 52 11.82 5.49 9.85
C TYR A 52 11.07 4.63 10.88
N ALA A 53 10.41 5.25 11.86
CA ALA A 53 9.61 4.53 12.85
C ALA A 53 8.44 3.80 12.18
N GLY A 54 7.76 4.44 11.23
CA GLY A 54 6.69 3.82 10.43
C GLY A 54 7.19 2.63 9.60
N ALA A 55 8.37 2.75 8.97
CA ALA A 55 8.97 1.65 8.23
C ALA A 55 9.30 0.45 9.14
N ILE A 56 9.85 0.70 10.33
CA ILE A 56 10.15 -0.35 11.32
C ILE A 56 8.85 -1.05 11.76
N LEU A 57 7.79 -0.28 12.06
CA LEU A 57 6.50 -0.84 12.42
C LEU A 57 5.88 -1.66 11.28
N ALA A 58 6.01 -1.22 10.03
CA ALA A 58 5.52 -1.97 8.88
C ALA A 58 6.25 -3.32 8.72
N VAL A 59 7.57 -3.34 8.91
CA VAL A 59 8.36 -4.58 8.88
C VAL A 59 7.94 -5.53 9.99
N TRP A 60 7.85 -5.04 11.24
CA TRP A 60 7.39 -5.87 12.35
C TRP A 60 5.95 -6.37 12.17
N GLY A 61 5.06 -5.53 11.63
CA GLY A 61 3.70 -5.90 11.27
C GLY A 61 3.65 -7.01 10.22
N ALA A 62 4.46 -6.91 9.16
CA ALA A 62 4.53 -7.94 8.12
C ALA A 62 5.09 -9.27 8.67
N ILE A 63 6.10 -9.22 9.54
CA ILE A 63 6.66 -10.40 10.21
C ILE A 63 5.59 -11.06 11.09
N ALA A 64 4.93 -10.29 11.97
CA ALA A 64 3.88 -10.81 12.84
C ALA A 64 2.71 -11.40 12.04
N PHE A 65 2.30 -10.73 10.95
CA PHE A 65 1.25 -11.23 10.06
C PHE A 65 1.64 -12.55 9.39
N THR A 66 2.88 -12.66 8.89
CA THR A 66 3.39 -13.88 8.26
C THR A 66 3.48 -15.04 9.25
N ILE A 67 3.98 -14.78 10.47
CA ILE A 67 4.03 -15.79 11.54
C ILE A 67 2.62 -16.23 11.93
N GLY A 68 1.68 -15.29 12.04
CA GLY A 68 0.28 -15.60 12.31
C GLY A 68 -0.31 -16.53 11.24
N ILE A 69 -0.15 -16.17 9.96
CA ILE A 69 -0.59 -17.03 8.85
C ILE A 69 0.06 -18.41 8.94
N ALA A 70 1.39 -18.50 9.14
CA ALA A 70 2.10 -19.77 9.20
C ALA A 70 1.64 -20.63 10.39
N TYR A 71 1.39 -20.02 11.54
CA TYR A 71 0.87 -20.70 12.72
C TYR A 71 -0.49 -21.33 12.45
N TYR A 72 -1.44 -20.57 11.88
CA TYR A 72 -2.76 -21.11 11.54
C TYR A 72 -2.71 -22.10 10.37
N ALA A 73 -1.84 -21.86 9.38
CA ALA A 73 -1.65 -22.75 8.23
C ALA A 73 -1.11 -24.12 8.61
N HIS A 74 -0.37 -24.22 9.73
CA HIS A 74 0.21 -25.48 10.18
C HIS A 74 -0.86 -26.51 10.59
N ASP A 75 -1.99 -26.06 11.13
CA ASP A 75 -3.07 -26.93 11.60
C ASP A 75 -4.15 -27.18 10.54
N LEU A 76 -3.98 -26.64 9.33
CA LEU A 76 -4.95 -26.84 8.26
C LEU A 76 -4.96 -28.31 7.82
N PRO A 77 -6.14 -28.94 7.75
CA PRO A 77 -6.25 -30.29 7.21
C PRO A 77 -5.81 -30.30 5.76
N ASP A 78 -5.10 -31.37 5.38
CA ASP A 78 -4.64 -31.59 4.01
C ASP A 78 -5.84 -31.55 3.05
N VAL A 79 -5.75 -30.67 2.05
CA VAL A 79 -6.78 -30.51 1.00
C VAL A 79 -7.01 -31.80 0.22
N GLY A 80 -6.01 -32.69 0.15
CA GLY A 80 -6.15 -34.02 -0.47
C GLY A 80 -7.05 -34.98 0.31
N LYS A 81 -7.34 -34.68 1.59
CA LYS A 81 -8.20 -35.50 2.45
C LYS A 81 -9.64 -35.01 2.52
N LEU A 82 -10.01 -33.95 1.78
CA LEU A 82 -11.39 -33.43 1.73
C LEU A 82 -12.42 -34.48 1.26
N GLY A 83 -12.00 -35.50 0.52
CA GLY A 83 -12.87 -36.64 0.16
C GLY A 83 -13.19 -37.59 1.32
N ARG A 84 -12.38 -37.58 2.40
CA ARG A 84 -12.47 -38.48 3.56
C ARG A 84 -12.78 -37.71 4.86
N ILE A 85 -13.70 -36.75 4.79
CA ILE A 85 -14.34 -36.25 6.02
C ILE A 85 -14.99 -37.47 6.68
N ASP A 86 -14.63 -37.78 7.92
CA ASP A 86 -15.27 -38.82 8.72
C ASP A 86 -16.76 -38.48 8.87
N ARG A 87 -17.58 -39.09 8.02
CA ARG A 87 -19.01 -38.81 7.93
C ARG A 87 -19.76 -39.63 8.97
N ARG A 88 -20.76 -39.00 9.58
CA ARG A 88 -21.73 -39.73 10.39
C ARG A 88 -22.56 -40.62 9.45
N PRO A 89 -22.86 -41.87 9.83
CA PRO A 89 -23.67 -42.75 8.98
C PRO A 89 -25.06 -42.13 8.74
N ASN A 90 -25.52 -42.14 7.48
CA ASN A 90 -26.89 -41.79 7.09
C ASN A 90 -27.73 -43.08 6.97
N VAL A 91 -28.98 -43.03 7.40
CA VAL A 91 -29.93 -44.15 7.27
C VAL A 91 -31.04 -43.75 6.31
N THR A 92 -31.12 -44.44 5.18
CA THR A 92 -32.18 -44.25 4.17
C THR A 92 -33.30 -45.27 4.39
N LEU A 93 -34.53 -44.79 4.62
CA LEU A 93 -35.73 -45.63 4.54
C LEU A 93 -36.24 -45.67 3.11
N ALA A 94 -36.21 -46.86 2.53
CA ALA A 94 -36.80 -47.14 1.23
C ALA A 94 -38.17 -47.83 1.40
N ALA A 95 -39.11 -47.48 0.52
CA ALA A 95 -40.36 -48.21 0.34
C ALA A 95 -40.11 -49.54 -0.40
N ALA A 96 -41.12 -50.41 -0.43
CA ALA A 96 -41.03 -51.71 -1.09
C ALA A 96 -40.78 -51.61 -2.62
N ASP A 97 -41.10 -50.47 -3.22
CA ASP A 97 -40.83 -50.15 -4.64
C ASP A 97 -39.43 -49.55 -4.88
N GLY A 98 -38.63 -49.38 -3.82
CA GLY A 98 -37.29 -48.79 -3.89
C GLY A 98 -37.25 -47.26 -3.78
N SER A 99 -38.39 -46.57 -3.67
CA SER A 99 -38.41 -45.12 -3.50
C SER A 99 -37.96 -44.70 -2.09
N THR A 100 -37.23 -43.60 -1.98
CA THR A 100 -36.79 -43.08 -0.67
C THR A 100 -37.93 -42.36 0.03
N LEU A 101 -38.35 -42.87 1.20
CA LEU A 101 -39.38 -42.26 2.05
C LEU A 101 -38.80 -41.20 2.97
N ALA A 102 -37.64 -41.48 3.57
CA ALA A 102 -36.97 -40.58 4.49
C ALA A 102 -35.48 -40.90 4.59
N ASN A 103 -34.66 -39.88 4.85
CA ASN A 103 -33.27 -40.02 5.23
C ASN A 103 -33.10 -39.47 6.65
N PHE A 104 -32.49 -40.25 7.52
CA PHE A 104 -32.18 -39.84 8.89
C PHE A 104 -30.67 -39.75 9.08
N GLY A 105 -30.22 -38.56 9.45
CA GLY A 105 -28.82 -38.18 9.51
C GLY A 105 -28.58 -36.90 8.73
N ASP A 106 -27.32 -36.55 8.56
CA ASP A 106 -26.94 -35.45 7.68
C ASP A 106 -27.30 -35.82 6.23
N LEU A 107 -28.01 -34.91 5.55
CA LEU A 107 -28.34 -35.04 4.13
C LEU A 107 -27.06 -34.78 3.32
N TYR A 108 -26.45 -35.84 2.80
CA TYR A 108 -25.26 -35.73 1.98
C TYR A 108 -25.63 -35.90 0.49
N GLY A 109 -25.25 -34.92 -0.32
CA GLY A 109 -25.23 -35.07 -1.78
C GLY A 109 -24.05 -35.92 -2.24
N GLU A 110 -24.14 -36.46 -3.45
CA GLU A 110 -23.01 -37.13 -4.09
C GLU A 110 -21.87 -36.15 -4.39
N TRP A 111 -20.63 -36.64 -4.36
CA TRP A 111 -19.48 -35.84 -4.78
C TRP A 111 -19.48 -35.71 -6.28
N LEU A 112 -19.76 -34.51 -6.75
CA LEU A 112 -19.72 -34.17 -8.17
C LEU A 112 -18.37 -33.54 -8.49
N THR A 113 -17.79 -33.94 -9.62
CA THR A 113 -16.69 -33.18 -10.22
C THR A 113 -17.23 -31.85 -10.72
N LEU A 114 -16.36 -30.84 -10.80
CA LEU A 114 -16.76 -29.51 -11.26
C LEU A 114 -17.39 -29.55 -12.66
N ASP A 115 -16.95 -30.47 -13.52
CA ASP A 115 -17.46 -30.68 -14.88
C ASP A 115 -18.91 -31.20 -14.91
N ALA A 116 -19.37 -31.85 -13.84
CA ALA A 116 -20.75 -32.32 -13.71
C ALA A 116 -21.70 -31.21 -13.26
N VAL A 117 -21.17 -30.04 -12.86
CA VAL A 117 -21.97 -28.91 -12.37
C VAL A 117 -22.39 -28.01 -13.53
N PRO A 118 -23.69 -27.63 -13.63
CA PRO A 118 -24.14 -26.71 -14.67
C PRO A 118 -23.37 -25.37 -14.62
N PRO A 119 -22.86 -24.84 -15.75
CA PRO A 119 -22.09 -23.60 -15.77
C PRO A 119 -22.83 -22.40 -15.20
N ALA A 120 -24.16 -22.35 -15.38
CA ALA A 120 -25.00 -21.29 -14.82
C ALA A 120 -25.00 -21.29 -13.29
N LEU A 121 -24.92 -22.47 -12.64
CA LEU A 121 -24.86 -22.58 -11.19
C LEU A 121 -23.52 -22.06 -10.67
N ILE A 122 -22.41 -22.43 -11.31
CA ILE A 122 -21.06 -21.93 -10.97
C ILE A 122 -21.05 -20.41 -11.07
N GLN A 123 -21.56 -19.84 -12.17
CA GLN A 123 -21.61 -18.40 -12.36
C GLN A 123 -22.50 -17.68 -11.34
N ALA A 124 -23.65 -18.27 -10.99
CA ALA A 124 -24.54 -17.69 -9.98
C ALA A 124 -23.85 -17.61 -8.62
N VAL A 125 -23.20 -18.69 -8.17
CA VAL A 125 -22.46 -18.73 -6.90
C VAL A 125 -21.31 -17.73 -6.90
N LEU A 126 -20.52 -17.67 -7.98
CA LEU A 126 -19.47 -16.67 -8.12
C LEU A 126 -20.04 -15.24 -8.13
N ALA A 127 -21.21 -15.02 -8.71
CA ALA A 127 -21.83 -13.70 -8.73
C ALA A 127 -22.30 -13.21 -7.35
N THR A 128 -22.71 -14.14 -6.47
CA THR A 128 -23.25 -13.85 -5.13
C THR A 128 -22.19 -13.87 -4.03
N GLU A 129 -21.29 -14.86 -4.05
CA GLU A 129 -20.30 -15.07 -2.99
C GLU A 129 -18.99 -14.34 -3.29
N ASP A 130 -18.40 -14.60 -4.46
CA ASP A 130 -17.09 -14.06 -4.81
C ASP A 130 -16.90 -13.90 -6.32
N ARG A 131 -17.16 -12.67 -6.79
CA ARG A 131 -17.07 -12.31 -8.22
C ARG A 131 -15.64 -12.37 -8.76
N ARG A 132 -14.64 -12.31 -7.88
CA ARG A 132 -13.23 -12.26 -8.25
C ARG A 132 -12.49 -13.54 -7.87
N PHE A 133 -13.20 -14.60 -7.51
CA PHE A 133 -12.62 -15.87 -7.09
C PHE A 133 -11.45 -16.34 -7.97
N TYR A 134 -11.62 -16.34 -9.30
CA TYR A 134 -10.56 -16.75 -10.25
C TYR A 134 -9.47 -15.70 -10.50
N SER A 135 -9.63 -14.48 -9.98
CA SER A 135 -8.71 -13.36 -10.15
C SER A 135 -7.78 -13.15 -8.96
N HIS A 136 -7.98 -13.85 -7.83
CA HIS A 136 -7.09 -13.77 -6.67
C HIS A 136 -6.69 -15.14 -6.14
N PRO A 137 -5.51 -15.26 -5.49
CA PRO A 137 -5.01 -16.52 -4.95
C PRO A 137 -5.67 -16.89 -3.61
N GLY A 138 -7.00 -16.78 -3.51
CA GLY A 138 -7.79 -17.09 -2.32
C GLY A 138 -8.12 -15.91 -1.38
N ILE A 139 -7.26 -14.90 -1.27
CA ILE A 139 -7.54 -13.69 -0.45
C ILE A 139 -7.79 -12.47 -1.35
N ASP A 140 -9.03 -11.97 -1.33
CA ASP A 140 -9.42 -10.73 -2.02
C ASP A 140 -9.04 -9.48 -1.19
N VAL A 141 -7.79 -9.03 -1.30
CA VAL A 141 -7.28 -7.85 -0.58
C VAL A 141 -8.10 -6.59 -0.89
N LEU A 142 -8.55 -6.44 -2.14
CA LEU A 142 -9.37 -5.29 -2.54
C LEU A 142 -10.78 -5.36 -1.92
N GLY A 143 -11.37 -6.55 -1.86
CA GLY A 143 -12.68 -6.78 -1.25
C GLY A 143 -12.62 -6.55 0.25
N LEU A 144 -11.61 -7.12 0.92
CA LEU A 144 -11.36 -6.94 2.34
C LEU A 144 -11.13 -5.46 2.69
N THR A 145 -10.29 -4.76 1.93
CA THR A 145 -10.03 -3.33 2.16
C THR A 145 -11.32 -2.51 2.01
N ARG A 146 -12.14 -2.81 1.00
CA ARG A 146 -13.43 -2.15 0.78
C ARG A 146 -14.39 -2.39 1.96
N ALA A 147 -14.47 -3.63 2.43
CA ALA A 147 -15.31 -4.01 3.57
C ALA A 147 -14.87 -3.29 4.85
N VAL A 148 -13.56 -3.24 5.13
CA VAL A 148 -13.01 -2.50 6.27
C VAL A 148 -13.36 -1.01 6.18
N ILE A 149 -13.19 -0.37 5.02
CA ILE A 149 -13.54 1.04 4.84
C ILE A 149 -15.05 1.26 5.02
N ALA A 150 -15.89 0.37 4.47
CA ALA A 150 -17.34 0.45 4.64
C ALA A 150 -17.75 0.36 6.11
N ASN A 151 -17.17 -0.60 6.85
CA ASN A 151 -17.42 -0.79 8.28
C ASN A 151 -16.99 0.42 9.11
N LEU A 152 -15.83 0.99 8.82
CA LEU A 152 -15.33 2.18 9.52
C LEU A 152 -16.22 3.40 9.24
N ARG A 153 -16.72 3.56 8.01
CA ARG A 153 -17.65 4.65 7.65
C ARG A 153 -19.03 4.49 8.29
N ALA A 154 -19.49 3.26 8.44
CA ALA A 154 -20.78 2.96 9.04
C ALA A 154 -20.74 2.91 10.58
N GLY A 155 -19.55 2.90 11.20
CA GLY A 155 -19.37 2.75 12.64
C GLY A 155 -19.77 1.37 13.19
N ARG A 156 -20.08 0.41 12.32
CA ARG A 156 -20.49 -0.96 12.65
C ARG A 156 -20.13 -1.89 11.49
N ALA A 157 -20.04 -3.19 11.75
CA ALA A 157 -19.97 -4.18 10.69
C ALA A 157 -21.24 -4.10 9.83
N VAL A 158 -21.08 -3.78 8.55
CA VAL A 158 -22.14 -3.85 7.54
C VAL A 158 -21.68 -4.91 6.57
N GLN A 159 -22.35 -6.05 6.63
CA GLN A 159 -22.15 -7.15 5.69
C GLN A 159 -22.88 -6.85 4.38
#